data_AF-A0A948WR29-F1
#
_entry.id   AF-A0A948WR29-F1
#
_cell.length_a   1.000
_cell.length_b   1.000
_cell.length_c   1.000
_cell.angle_alpha   90.00
_cell.angle_beta   90.00
_cell.angle_gamma   90.00
#
_symmetry.space_group_name_H-M   'P 1'
#
loop_
_entity.id
_entity.type
_entity.pdbx_description
1 polymer ?
#
loop_
_entity_poly.entity_id
_entity_poly.type
_entity_poly.pdbx_seq_one_letter_code
_entity_poly.pdbx_strand_id
1 'polypeptide(L)'
;MYARVIKPLLDRIIAVVAILCLSPLLLVLALCIKLSSPGPVLFCQKRVGKGKSYFQIYKFRSMRTDTPKDMPTHLLENPETFITPIGRFLRKTSLDELPQLFNIAKGEMSIVGPRPALWNQDDLIAERDLYGANDCVPGLTGYAQIHGRDELPIPQKAKMDGYYAQHLSFKLDVSIFFKTIISVIRHEGVVEGKQD
;
A
#
# COMPACT_ATOMS: atom_id res chain seq x y z
N MET A 1 20.79 -8.12 -12.18
CA MET A 1 21.43 -6.94 -11.55
C MET A 1 20.41 -5.95 -11.00
N TYR A 2 19.45 -5.47 -11.82
CA TYR A 2 18.45 -4.47 -11.40
C TYR A 2 17.63 -4.89 -10.15
N ALA A 3 16.88 -5.99 -10.23
CA ALA A 3 15.97 -6.43 -9.17
C ALA A 3 16.64 -6.72 -7.82
N ARG A 4 17.89 -7.22 -7.86
CA ARG A 4 18.60 -7.71 -6.66
C ARG A 4 19.44 -6.64 -5.97
N VAL A 5 19.93 -5.63 -6.69
CA VAL A 5 20.91 -4.66 -6.17
C VAL A 5 20.44 -3.23 -6.40
N ILE A 6 20.20 -2.85 -7.65
CA ILE A 6 19.93 -1.45 -8.02
C ILE A 6 18.58 -1.01 -7.44
N LYS A 7 17.53 -1.81 -7.63
CA LYS A 7 16.17 -1.48 -7.19
C LYS A 7 16.08 -1.29 -5.66
N PRO A 8 16.52 -2.25 -4.81
CA PRO A 8 16.47 -2.05 -3.37
C PRO A 8 17.26 -0.84 -2.86
N LEU A 9 18.42 -0.55 -3.46
CA LEU A 9 19.22 0.62 -3.09
C LEU A 9 18.51 1.92 -3.48
N LEU A 10 18.01 1.99 -4.71
CA LEU A 10 17.28 3.15 -5.22
C LEU A 10 16.01 3.42 -4.40
N ASP A 11 15.22 2.39 -4.13
CA ASP A 11 13.98 2.50 -3.34
C ASP A 11 14.27 3.06 -1.94
N ARG A 12 15.33 2.59 -1.26
CA ARG A 12 15.74 3.11 0.06
C ARG A 12 16.21 4.54 0.01
N ILE A 13 17.04 4.92 -0.97
CA ILE A 13 17.52 6.30 -1.15
C ILE A 13 16.34 7.24 -1.39
N ILE A 14 15.46 6.89 -2.33
CA ILE A 14 14.27 7.69 -2.63
C ILE A 14 13.38 7.82 -1.39
N ALA A 15 13.16 6.72 -0.65
CA ALA A 15 12.35 6.76 0.56
C ALA A 15 12.94 7.68 1.64
N VAL A 16 14.25 7.62 1.89
CA VAL A 16 14.92 8.50 2.86
C VAL A 16 14.82 9.97 2.43
N VAL A 17 15.10 10.27 1.16
CA VAL A 17 14.97 11.63 0.62
C VAL A 17 13.52 12.11 0.73
N ALA A 18 12.55 11.29 0.36
CA ALA A 18 11.13 11.63 0.46
C ALA A 18 10.71 11.87 1.91
N ILE A 19 11.16 11.06 2.87
CA ILE A 19 10.88 11.28 4.30
C ILE A 19 11.43 12.62 4.77
N LEU A 20 12.67 12.98 4.40
CA LEU A 20 13.29 14.25 4.78
C LEU A 20 12.53 15.44 4.17
N CYS A 21 12.28 15.41 2.86
CA CYS A 21 11.57 16.46 2.13
C CYS A 21 10.11 16.62 2.59
N LEU A 22 9.43 15.52 2.89
CA LEU A 22 8.02 15.53 3.32
C LEU A 22 7.88 15.61 4.84
N SER A 23 8.96 15.65 5.62
CA SER A 23 8.89 15.67 7.08
C SER A 23 8.01 16.79 7.66
N PRO A 24 7.99 18.04 7.12
CA PRO A 24 7.07 19.06 7.62
C PRO A 24 5.61 18.68 7.39
N LEU A 25 5.29 18.12 6.21
CA LEU A 25 3.95 17.65 5.88
C LEU A 25 3.54 16.48 6.78
N LEU A 26 4.41 15.48 6.97
CA LEU A 26 4.16 14.34 7.84
C LEU A 26 3.86 14.78 9.28
N LEU A 27 4.58 15.80 9.78
CA LEU A 27 4.34 16.36 11.10
C LEU A 27 2.98 17.06 11.19
N VAL A 28 2.62 17.88 10.20
CA VAL A 28 1.30 18.53 10.15
C VAL A 28 0.17 17.50 10.12
N LEU A 29 0.27 16.48 9.25
CA LEU A 29 -0.74 15.41 9.19
C LEU A 29 -0.84 14.65 10.51
N ALA A 30 0.30 14.36 11.16
CA ALA A 30 0.34 13.72 12.47
C ALA A 30 -0.40 14.53 13.54
N LEU A 31 -0.18 15.85 13.57
CA LEU A 31 -0.88 16.76 14.48
C LEU A 31 -2.38 16.80 14.20
N CYS A 32 -2.80 16.94 12.93
CA CYS A 32 -4.21 16.91 12.54
C CYS A 32 -4.91 15.62 12.98
N ILE A 33 -4.28 14.46 12.82
CA ILE A 33 -4.84 13.17 13.25
C ILE A 33 -4.97 13.11 14.78
N LYS A 34 -3.95 13.60 15.50
CA LYS A 34 -3.94 13.60 16.97
C LYS A 34 -5.01 14.51 17.56
N LEU A 35 -5.26 15.65 16.92
CA LEU A 35 -6.30 16.61 17.32
C LEU A 35 -7.69 16.17 16.89
N SER A 36 -7.82 15.42 15.79
CA SER A 36 -9.11 15.00 15.24
C SER A 36 -9.75 13.80 15.96
N SER A 37 -8.98 12.93 16.61
CA SER A 37 -9.51 11.73 17.30
C SER A 37 -8.56 11.16 18.36
N PRO A 38 -9.07 10.57 19.46
CA PRO A 38 -8.22 9.99 20.51
C PRO A 38 -7.43 8.77 20.02
N GLY A 39 -6.22 8.56 20.54
CA GLY A 39 -5.37 7.40 20.28
C GLY A 39 -4.06 7.69 19.49
N PRO A 40 -3.43 6.66 18.89
CA PRO A 40 -2.15 6.79 18.18
C PRO A 40 -2.28 7.40 16.78
N VAL A 41 -1.26 8.12 16.33
CA VAL A 41 -1.20 8.72 14.98
C VAL A 41 -1.05 7.65 13.89
N LEU A 42 -0.25 6.62 14.16
CA LEU A 42 0.00 5.54 13.22
C LEU A 42 -0.94 4.36 13.48
N PHE A 43 -1.43 3.81 12.38
CA PHE A 43 -2.05 2.50 12.32
C PHE A 43 -1.01 1.49 11.82
N CYS A 44 -0.87 0.38 12.54
CA CYS A 44 0.04 -0.71 12.22
C CYS A 44 -0.76 -1.99 12.00
N GLN A 45 -0.45 -2.73 10.94
CA GLN A 45 -1.16 -3.97 10.59
C GLN A 45 -0.19 -5.02 10.06
N LYS A 46 -0.46 -6.30 10.39
CA LYS A 46 0.33 -7.43 9.92
C LYS A 46 0.04 -7.72 8.46
N ARG A 47 1.10 -7.79 7.66
CA ARG A 47 1.04 -7.99 6.22
C ARG A 47 2.02 -9.06 5.76
N VAL A 48 1.70 -9.66 4.60
CA VAL A 48 2.56 -10.63 3.93
C VAL A 48 3.62 -9.90 3.11
N GLY A 49 4.89 -10.21 3.41
CA GLY A 49 6.08 -9.75 2.71
C GLY A 49 6.66 -10.81 1.79
N LYS A 50 7.88 -10.55 1.32
CA LYS A 50 8.61 -11.44 0.41
C LYS A 50 8.78 -12.83 1.03
N GLY A 51 8.57 -13.88 0.23
CA GLY A 51 8.70 -15.27 0.67
C GLY A 51 7.71 -15.63 1.77
N LYS A 52 6.54 -14.97 1.79
CA LYS A 52 5.49 -15.13 2.81
C LYS A 52 5.95 -14.82 4.25
N SER A 53 7.02 -14.04 4.40
CA SER A 53 7.40 -13.45 5.68
C SER A 53 6.35 -12.45 6.15
N TYR A 54 6.39 -12.04 7.42
CA TYR A 54 5.49 -11.04 7.96
C TYR A 54 6.23 -9.75 8.32
N PHE A 55 5.57 -8.62 8.09
CA PHE A 55 6.02 -7.31 8.54
C PHE A 55 4.84 -6.44 8.95
N GLN A 56 5.11 -5.38 9.70
CA GLN A 56 4.11 -4.39 10.07
C GLN A 56 4.09 -3.24 9.08
N ILE A 57 3.00 -3.09 8.34
CA ILE A 57 2.80 -1.93 7.49
C ILE A 57 2.43 -0.72 8.33
N TYR A 58 3.02 0.44 8.04
CA TYR A 58 2.68 1.71 8.69
C TYR A 58 1.75 2.53 7.81
N LYS A 59 0.67 3.03 8.40
CA LYS A 59 -0.20 4.03 7.78
C LYS A 59 -0.54 5.11 8.78
N PHE A 60 -0.95 6.28 8.30
CA PHE A 60 -1.64 7.21 9.17
C PHE A 60 -3.02 6.67 9.49
N ARG A 61 -3.44 6.85 10.74
CA ARG A 61 -4.75 6.43 11.18
C ARG A 61 -5.82 7.31 10.56
N SER A 62 -6.60 6.74 9.65
CA SER A 62 -7.77 7.36 9.02
C SER A 62 -9.10 6.88 9.63
N MET A 63 -9.10 5.80 10.41
CA MET A 63 -10.28 5.21 11.03
C MET A 63 -10.18 5.19 12.57
N ARG A 64 -11.32 5.12 13.25
CA ARG A 64 -11.42 5.07 14.71
C ARG A 64 -10.76 3.81 15.28
N THR A 65 -10.38 3.84 16.56
CA THR A 65 -9.64 2.76 17.20
C THR A 65 -10.46 1.49 17.47
N ASP A 66 -11.79 1.60 17.46
CA ASP A 66 -12.76 0.51 17.59
C ASP A 66 -13.05 -0.22 16.26
N THR A 67 -12.46 0.23 15.15
CA THR A 67 -12.58 -0.42 13.83
C THR A 67 -11.89 -1.80 13.84
N PRO A 68 -12.51 -2.86 13.26
CA PRO A 68 -11.86 -4.15 13.03
C PRO A 68 -10.53 -3.99 12.27
N LYS A 69 -9.42 -4.40 12.88
CA LYS A 69 -8.07 -4.13 12.36
C LYS A 69 -7.57 -5.14 11.32
N ASP A 70 -8.19 -6.30 11.18
CA ASP A 70 -7.72 -7.41 10.31
C ASP A 70 -8.68 -7.74 9.17
N MET A 71 -9.44 -6.74 8.72
CA MET A 71 -10.38 -6.84 7.61
C MET A 71 -10.00 -5.84 6.50
N PRO A 72 -10.02 -6.24 5.21
CA PRO A 72 -9.93 -5.29 4.11
C PRO A 72 -11.08 -4.29 4.17
N THR A 73 -10.78 -3.02 3.87
CA THR A 73 -11.78 -1.96 3.97
C THR A 73 -12.99 -2.16 3.06
N HIS A 74 -12.81 -2.80 1.90
CA HIS A 74 -13.90 -3.12 0.96
C HIS A 74 -14.84 -4.22 1.46
N LEU A 75 -14.52 -4.91 2.55
CA LEU A 75 -15.39 -5.90 3.18
C LEU A 75 -16.15 -5.36 4.40
N LEU A 76 -15.90 -4.10 4.80
CA LEU A 76 -16.65 -3.47 5.89
C LEU A 76 -18.03 -3.03 5.39
N GLU A 77 -19.09 -3.45 6.11
CA GLU A 77 -20.49 -3.12 5.76
C GLU A 77 -20.78 -1.62 5.87
N ASN A 78 -20.18 -0.91 6.82
CA ASN A 78 -20.37 0.53 6.97
C ASN A 78 -19.05 1.26 7.34
N PRO A 79 -18.10 1.35 6.40
CA PRO A 79 -16.78 1.91 6.66
C PRO A 79 -16.86 3.37 7.10
N GLU A 80 -17.84 4.10 6.60
CA GLU A 80 -18.06 5.53 6.83
C GLU A 80 -18.24 5.87 8.31
N THR A 81 -18.89 5.00 9.07
CA THR A 81 -19.09 5.18 10.52
C THR A 81 -17.79 5.16 11.32
N PHE A 82 -16.77 4.53 10.76
CA PHE A 82 -15.46 4.37 11.38
C PHE A 82 -14.44 5.39 10.88
N ILE A 83 -14.72 6.14 9.82
CA ILE A 83 -13.76 7.12 9.30
C ILE A 83 -13.70 8.35 10.21
N THR A 84 -12.49 8.75 10.58
CA THR A 84 -12.26 10.00 11.34
C THR A 84 -12.52 11.23 10.47
N PRO A 85 -12.80 12.42 11.04
CA PRO A 85 -13.06 13.64 10.26
C PRO A 85 -11.99 13.96 9.21
N ILE A 86 -10.70 13.87 9.57
CA ILE A 86 -9.58 14.05 8.62
C ILE A 86 -9.33 12.79 7.76
N GLY A 87 -9.83 11.63 8.19
CA GLY A 87 -9.58 10.33 7.57
C GLY A 87 -10.05 10.22 6.14
N ARG A 88 -11.21 10.81 5.81
CA ARG A 88 -11.73 10.83 4.43
C ARG A 88 -10.77 11.56 3.49
N PHE A 89 -10.25 12.71 3.93
CA PHE A 89 -9.26 13.47 3.16
C PHE A 89 -7.97 12.67 2.97
N LEU A 90 -7.45 12.05 4.03
CA LEU A 90 -6.23 11.26 3.96
C LEU A 90 -6.35 10.10 2.98
N ARG A 91 -7.48 9.39 2.98
CA ARG A 91 -7.74 8.24 2.10
C ARG A 91 -7.94 8.66 0.65
N LYS A 92 -8.76 9.68 0.40
CA LYS A 92 -9.02 10.20 -0.96
C LYS A 92 -7.74 10.68 -1.65
N THR A 93 -6.81 11.25 -0.88
CA THR A 93 -5.52 11.76 -1.38
C THR A 93 -4.39 10.73 -1.28
N SER A 94 -4.66 9.53 -0.74
CA SER A 94 -3.65 8.50 -0.41
C SER A 94 -2.51 9.00 0.52
N LEU A 95 -2.72 10.12 1.20
CA LEU A 95 -1.78 10.64 2.19
C LEU A 95 -1.68 9.71 3.41
N ASP A 96 -2.69 8.88 3.65
CA ASP A 96 -2.65 7.88 4.72
C ASP A 96 -1.56 6.82 4.51
N GLU A 97 -1.09 6.63 3.28
CA GLU A 97 -0.07 5.64 2.92
C GLU A 97 1.36 6.16 3.04
N LEU A 98 1.58 7.47 3.25
CA LEU A 98 2.93 8.04 3.34
C LEU A 98 3.84 7.41 4.42
N PRO A 99 3.35 6.95 5.59
CA PRO A 99 4.19 6.25 6.55
C PRO A 99 4.80 4.94 6.03
N GLN A 100 4.29 4.37 4.92
CA GLN A 100 4.92 3.21 4.28
C GLN A 100 6.31 3.53 3.73
N LEU A 101 6.68 4.81 3.53
CA LEU A 101 8.04 5.21 3.20
C LEU A 101 9.05 4.69 4.23
N PHE A 102 8.67 4.59 5.51
CA PHE A 102 9.52 3.99 6.54
C PHE A 102 9.71 2.48 6.33
N ASN A 103 8.68 1.76 5.86
CA ASN A 103 8.82 0.35 5.48
C ASN A 103 9.75 0.17 4.27
N ILE A 104 9.68 1.09 3.30
CA ILE A 104 10.58 1.08 2.13
C ILE A 104 12.02 1.36 2.56
N ALA A 105 12.25 2.35 3.43
CA ALA A 105 13.58 2.65 3.97
C ALA A 105 14.18 1.45 4.75
N LYS A 106 13.35 0.69 5.46
CA LYS A 106 13.74 -0.57 6.15
C LYS A 106 14.00 -1.74 5.18
N GLY A 107 13.52 -1.65 3.94
CA GLY A 107 13.58 -2.72 2.95
C GLY A 107 12.52 -3.82 3.13
N GLU A 108 11.48 -3.56 3.91
CA GLU A 108 10.31 -4.45 4.05
C GLU A 108 9.36 -4.29 2.84
N MET A 109 9.36 -3.10 2.25
CA MET A 109 8.59 -2.74 1.07
C MET A 109 9.48 -2.12 -0.02
N SER A 110 8.91 -1.98 -1.20
CA SER A 110 9.44 -1.32 -2.37
C SER A 110 8.48 -0.20 -2.81
N ILE A 111 8.95 0.76 -3.61
CA ILE A 111 8.06 1.77 -4.21
C ILE A 111 7.08 1.06 -5.15
N VAL A 112 7.59 0.17 -5.99
CA VAL A 112 6.82 -0.62 -6.96
C VAL A 112 6.92 -2.11 -6.66
N GLY A 113 5.79 -2.80 -6.58
CA GLY A 113 5.67 -4.23 -6.30
C GLY A 113 4.22 -4.66 -6.04
N PRO A 114 3.94 -5.96 -5.92
CA PRO A 114 2.60 -6.45 -5.56
C PRO A 114 2.12 -5.84 -4.24
N ARG A 115 0.85 -5.41 -4.15
CA ARG A 115 0.34 -4.82 -2.89
C ARG A 115 0.42 -5.87 -1.78
N PRO A 116 0.91 -5.53 -0.57
CA PRO A 116 0.99 -6.50 0.52
C PRO A 116 -0.40 -7.02 0.91
N ALA A 117 -0.60 -8.33 0.82
CA ALA A 117 -1.82 -9.00 1.26
C ALA A 117 -1.95 -8.92 2.79
N LEU A 118 -3.18 -9.02 3.31
CA LEU A 118 -3.34 -9.31 4.73
C LEU A 118 -2.81 -10.70 5.04
N TRP A 119 -2.39 -10.90 6.28
CA TRP A 119 -1.89 -12.20 6.75
C TRP A 119 -2.94 -13.32 6.71
N ASN A 120 -4.23 -12.97 6.68
CA ASN A 120 -5.38 -13.87 6.68
C ASN A 120 -6.10 -13.95 5.32
N GLN A 121 -5.50 -13.43 4.25
CA GLN A 121 -6.04 -13.56 2.88
C GLN A 121 -5.43 -14.78 2.18
N ASP A 122 -5.75 -15.98 2.71
CA ASP A 122 -5.15 -17.24 2.26
C ASP A 122 -5.41 -17.52 0.77
N ASP A 123 -6.57 -17.11 0.27
CA ASP A 123 -6.97 -17.20 -1.14
C ASP A 123 -6.04 -16.42 -2.08
N LEU A 124 -5.80 -15.14 -1.79
CA LEU A 124 -4.91 -14.29 -2.58
C LEU A 124 -3.45 -14.73 -2.44
N ILE A 125 -3.04 -15.16 -1.24
CA ILE A 125 -1.68 -15.65 -1.01
C ILE A 125 -1.43 -16.92 -1.84
N ALA A 126 -2.33 -17.90 -1.78
CA ALA A 126 -2.22 -19.13 -2.55
C ALA A 126 -2.23 -18.87 -4.06
N GLU A 127 -3.12 -18.01 -4.55
CA GLU A 127 -3.21 -17.67 -5.97
C GLU A 127 -1.91 -16.98 -6.46
N ARG A 128 -1.32 -16.10 -5.65
CA ARG A 128 -0.06 -15.43 -5.98
C ARG A 128 1.15 -16.37 -6.03
N ASP A 129 1.14 -17.46 -5.27
CA ASP A 129 2.19 -18.48 -5.33
C ASP A 129 2.24 -19.14 -6.73
N LEU A 130 1.10 -19.33 -7.38
CA LEU A 130 1.01 -19.91 -8.73
C LEU A 130 1.78 -19.10 -9.79
N TYR A 131 1.94 -17.79 -9.55
CA TYR A 131 2.59 -16.88 -10.48
C TYR A 131 3.93 -16.32 -9.96
N GLY A 132 4.42 -16.78 -8.81
CA GLY A 132 5.68 -16.31 -8.20
C GLY A 132 5.61 -14.88 -7.65
N ALA A 133 4.41 -14.32 -7.46
CA ALA A 133 4.24 -12.95 -7.02
C ALA A 133 4.68 -12.74 -5.55
N ASN A 134 4.53 -13.76 -4.70
CA ASN A 134 4.94 -13.69 -3.28
C ASN A 134 6.47 -13.68 -3.08
N ASP A 135 7.25 -13.97 -4.12
CA ASP A 135 8.73 -13.88 -4.07
C ASP A 135 9.24 -12.46 -4.32
N CYS A 136 8.36 -11.54 -4.72
CA CYS A 136 8.67 -10.13 -4.84
C CYS A 136 8.59 -9.41 -3.49
N VAL A 137 9.41 -8.37 -3.32
CA VAL A 137 9.21 -7.41 -2.23
C VAL A 137 7.90 -6.67 -2.51
N PRO A 138 6.95 -6.60 -1.55
CA PRO A 138 5.68 -5.93 -1.77
C PRO A 138 5.87 -4.43 -2.02
N GLY A 139 4.96 -3.84 -2.79
CA GLY A 139 5.03 -2.44 -3.22
C GLY A 139 4.00 -1.53 -2.56
N LEU A 140 4.35 -0.25 -2.43
CA LEU A 140 3.39 0.83 -2.18
C LEU A 140 2.38 0.92 -3.33
N THR A 141 2.89 0.95 -4.57
CA THR A 141 2.12 0.78 -5.81
C THR A 141 2.59 -0.45 -6.58
N GLY A 142 1.87 -0.85 -7.63
CA GLY A 142 2.17 -2.04 -8.40
C GLY A 142 1.37 -2.15 -9.68
N TYR A 143 1.68 -3.18 -10.47
CA TYR A 143 1.08 -3.35 -11.79
C TYR A 143 -0.44 -3.60 -11.72
N ALA A 144 -0.92 -4.41 -10.78
CA ALA A 144 -2.36 -4.59 -10.57
C ALA A 144 -3.04 -3.30 -10.06
N GLN A 145 -2.33 -2.51 -9.25
CA GLN A 145 -2.85 -1.26 -8.67
C GLN A 145 -3.18 -0.21 -9.75
N ILE A 146 -2.38 -0.12 -10.81
CA ILE A 146 -2.61 0.84 -11.91
C ILE A 146 -3.61 0.33 -12.98
N HIS A 147 -4.11 -0.90 -12.89
CA HIS A 147 -5.03 -1.50 -13.87
C HIS A 147 -6.40 -1.90 -13.31
N GLY A 148 -6.74 -1.48 -12.09
CA GLY A 148 -8.04 -1.77 -11.47
C GLY A 148 -8.03 -1.87 -9.95
N ARG A 149 -6.84 -1.92 -9.33
CA ARG A 149 -6.65 -1.80 -7.87
C ARG A 149 -7.49 -2.78 -7.06
N ASP A 150 -8.59 -2.32 -6.47
CA ASP A 150 -9.45 -3.08 -5.57
C ASP A 150 -10.66 -3.69 -6.28
N GLU A 151 -10.92 -3.32 -7.54
CA GLU A 151 -12.00 -3.86 -8.38
C GLU A 151 -11.62 -5.20 -9.05
N LEU A 152 -10.33 -5.55 -9.05
CA LEU A 152 -9.83 -6.76 -9.70
C LEU A 152 -10.17 -8.03 -8.91
N PRO A 153 -10.80 -9.05 -9.53
CA PRO A 153 -10.92 -10.38 -8.95
C PRO A 153 -9.55 -10.98 -8.60
N ILE A 154 -9.49 -11.79 -7.54
CA ILE A 154 -8.25 -12.37 -7.02
C ILE A 154 -7.40 -13.06 -8.11
N PRO A 155 -7.95 -13.93 -8.98
CA PRO A 155 -7.14 -14.56 -10.04
C PRO A 155 -6.51 -13.56 -11.01
N GLN A 156 -7.25 -12.52 -11.39
CA GLN A 156 -6.75 -11.49 -12.30
C GLN A 156 -5.65 -10.65 -11.62
N LYS A 157 -5.87 -10.29 -10.36
CA LYS A 157 -4.90 -9.55 -9.53
C LYS A 157 -3.60 -10.34 -9.37
N ALA A 158 -3.69 -11.61 -9.02
CA ALA A 158 -2.54 -12.49 -8.86
C ALA A 158 -1.78 -12.69 -10.18
N LYS A 159 -2.48 -12.87 -11.30
CA LYS A 159 -1.87 -12.96 -12.64
C LYS A 159 -1.14 -11.67 -13.03
N MET A 160 -1.70 -10.51 -12.72
CA MET A 160 -1.06 -9.20 -12.94
C MET A 160 0.17 -8.99 -12.06
N ASP A 161 0.10 -9.37 -10.79
CA ASP A 161 1.25 -9.34 -9.88
C ASP A 161 2.35 -10.31 -10.35
N GLY A 162 1.95 -11.47 -10.86
CA GLY A 162 2.83 -12.44 -11.50
C GLY A 162 3.51 -11.92 -12.77
N TYR A 163 2.74 -11.22 -13.62
CA TYR A 163 3.29 -10.54 -14.79
C TYR A 163 4.39 -9.55 -14.38
N TYR A 164 4.14 -8.75 -13.34
CA TYR A 164 5.15 -7.85 -12.78
C TYR A 164 6.40 -8.62 -12.30
N ALA A 165 6.20 -9.71 -11.54
CA ALA A 165 7.30 -10.52 -11.03
C ALA A 165 8.21 -11.06 -12.16
N GLN A 166 7.61 -11.50 -13.26
CA GLN A 166 8.32 -12.06 -14.42
C GLN A 166 8.99 -10.97 -15.29
N HIS A 167 8.43 -9.77 -15.35
CA HIS A 167 8.88 -8.68 -16.24
C HIS A 167 9.55 -7.52 -15.50
N LEU A 168 9.96 -7.76 -14.25
CA LEU A 168 10.53 -6.76 -13.36
C LEU A 168 11.76 -6.10 -14.03
N SER A 169 11.60 -4.83 -14.38
CA SER A 169 12.61 -4.03 -15.06
C SER A 169 12.47 -2.56 -14.68
N PHE A 170 13.56 -1.80 -14.81
CA PHE A 170 13.57 -0.36 -14.50
C PHE A 170 12.52 0.40 -15.30
N LYS A 171 12.38 0.09 -16.60
CA LYS A 171 11.39 0.71 -17.48
C LYS A 171 9.96 0.46 -17.00
N LEU A 172 9.66 -0.77 -16.56
CA LEU A 172 8.34 -1.11 -16.03
C LEU A 172 8.06 -0.38 -14.73
N ASP A 173 9.02 -0.33 -13.80
CA ASP A 173 8.88 0.41 -12.53
C ASP A 173 8.61 1.89 -12.75
N VAL A 174 9.38 2.53 -13.65
CA VAL A 174 9.17 3.93 -14.03
C VAL A 174 7.78 4.15 -14.63
N SER A 175 7.33 3.24 -15.51
CA SER A 175 5.99 3.33 -16.10
C SER A 175 4.90 3.22 -15.04
N ILE A 176 5.00 2.27 -14.10
CA ILE A 176 4.03 2.08 -13.01
C ILE A 176 4.03 3.31 -12.09
N PHE A 177 5.20 3.84 -11.75
CA PHE A 177 5.34 5.02 -10.90
C PHE A 177 4.58 6.24 -11.48
N PHE A 178 4.82 6.59 -12.74
CA PHE A 178 4.14 7.73 -13.37
C PHE A 178 2.64 7.48 -13.56
N LYS A 179 2.23 6.27 -13.92
CA LYS A 179 0.80 5.90 -13.99
C LYS A 179 0.11 6.02 -12.63
N THR A 180 0.82 5.69 -11.54
CA THR A 180 0.31 5.86 -10.17
C THR A 180 0.07 7.33 -9.85
N ILE A 181 1.01 8.22 -10.18
CA ILE A 181 0.85 9.66 -9.99
C ILE A 181 -0.41 10.16 -10.71
N ILE A 182 -0.60 9.75 -11.97
CA ILE A 182 -1.78 10.13 -12.77
C ILE A 182 -3.07 9.60 -12.11
N SER A 183 -3.10 8.33 -11.71
CA SER A 183 -4.26 7.71 -11.07
C SER A 183 -4.64 8.40 -9.74
N VAL A 184 -3.65 8.77 -8.91
CA VAL A 184 -3.88 9.49 -7.65
C VAL A 184 -4.42 10.90 -7.91
N ILE A 185 -3.88 11.62 -8.89
CA ILE A 185 -4.36 12.96 -9.27
C ILE A 185 -5.80 12.90 -9.81
N ARG A 186 -6.15 11.84 -10.55
CA ARG A 186 -7.49 11.65 -11.13
C ARG A 186 -8.50 10.99 -10.19
N HIS A 187 -8.07 10.52 -9.02
CA HIS A 187 -8.89 9.75 -8.07
C HIS A 187 -9.53 8.47 -8.69
N GLU A 188 -8.85 7.81 -9.64
CA GLU A 188 -9.38 6.62 -10.33
C GLU A 188 -9.28 5.36 -9.45
N GLY A 189 -10.35 4.54 -9.39
CA GLY A 189 -10.33 3.18 -8.81
C GLY A 189 -10.25 3.06 -7.28
N VAL A 190 -10.61 4.11 -6.53
CA VAL A 190 -10.73 4.04 -5.06
C VAL A 190 -12.15 3.61 -4.70
N VAL A 191 -12.33 2.36 -4.28
CA VAL A 191 -13.62 1.86 -3.75
C VAL A 191 -13.60 1.91 -2.23
N GLU A 192 -14.51 2.70 -1.64
CA GLU A 192 -14.72 2.74 -0.19
C GLU A 192 -15.96 1.90 0.17
N GLY A 193 -15.74 0.76 0.85
CA GLY A 193 -16.81 -0.12 1.31
C GLY A 193 -17.19 -1.25 0.35
N LYS A 194 -18.15 -2.05 0.78
CA LYS A 194 -18.72 -3.15 -0.01
C LYS A 194 -19.68 -2.57 -1.05
N GLN A 195 -19.55 -2.97 -2.31
CA GLN A 195 -20.60 -2.77 -3.31
C GLN A 195 -21.52 -4.00 -3.25
N ASP A 196 -22.82 -3.74 -3.16
CA ASP A 196 -23.87 -4.78 -3.20
C ASP A 196 -23.90 -5.52 -4.54
#